data_AF-A0AAU4FXA4-F1
#
_entry.id   AF-A0AAU4FXA4-F1
#
_cell.length_a   1.000
_cell.length_b   1.000
_cell.length_c   1.000
_cell.angle_alpha   90.00
_cell.angle_beta   90.00
_cell.angle_gamma   90.00
#
_symmetry.space_group_name_H-M   'P 1'
#
loop_
_entity.id
_entity.type
_entity.pdbx_description
1 polymer ?
#
loop_
_entity_poly.entity_id
_entity_poly.type
_entity_poly.pdbx_seq_one_letter_code
_entity_poly.pdbx_strand_id
1 'polypeptide(L)'
;MRPARSVLSPGPVGGLPGAIARILAAAGLGVDAWVHARLADQYDAVAASISQGTLFRIEAAFACLAALLVLIWRRLPADAFAWLVAAGGLALLLVYRYVDVGKLGPVPNMYEPVWFNDKTITVVAQGVTIIMATYLMATSRRRGRPQLR
;
A
#
# COMPACT_ATOMS: atom_id res chain seq x y z
N MET A 1 -10.26 -52.18 -11.50
CA MET A 1 -11.17 -51.04 -11.24
C MET A 1 -10.59 -50.19 -10.12
N ARG A 2 -10.09 -48.98 -10.41
CA ARG A 2 -9.66 -48.00 -9.39
C ARG A 2 -10.75 -46.93 -9.29
N PRO A 3 -11.22 -46.55 -8.09
CA PRO A 3 -12.21 -45.49 -7.98
C PRO A 3 -11.57 -44.16 -8.38
N ALA A 4 -12.19 -43.50 -9.37
CA ALA A 4 -11.83 -42.15 -9.76
C ALA A 4 -12.15 -41.21 -8.58
N ARG A 5 -11.12 -40.70 -7.91
CA ARG A 5 -11.28 -39.55 -7.02
C ARG A 5 -11.54 -38.34 -7.91
N SER A 6 -12.78 -37.86 -7.93
CA SER A 6 -13.12 -36.54 -8.42
C SER A 6 -12.46 -35.51 -7.50
N VAL A 7 -11.20 -35.19 -7.79
CA VAL A 7 -10.56 -34.02 -7.21
C VAL A 7 -11.32 -32.83 -7.77
N LEU A 8 -12.12 -32.21 -6.91
CA LEU A 8 -12.69 -30.89 -7.12
C LEU A 8 -11.51 -29.94 -7.33
N SER A 9 -11.10 -29.74 -8.58
CA SER A 9 -10.16 -28.71 -8.95
C SER A 9 -10.81 -27.37 -8.62
N PRO A 10 -10.30 -26.61 -7.64
CA PRO A 10 -10.82 -25.27 -7.38
C PRO A 10 -10.64 -24.47 -8.66
N GLY A 11 -11.71 -23.87 -9.16
CA GLY A 11 -11.70 -23.03 -10.35
C GLY A 11 -10.70 -21.85 -10.23
N PRO A 12 -10.50 -21.07 -11.30
CA PRO A 12 -9.38 -20.13 -11.48
C PRO A 12 -9.37 -18.92 -10.53
N VAL A 13 -10.19 -18.91 -9.49
CA VAL A 13 -10.22 -17.86 -8.47
C VAL A 13 -9.02 -18.11 -7.55
N GLY A 14 -8.06 -17.16 -7.52
CA GLY A 14 -6.90 -17.23 -6.62
C GLY A 14 -7.36 -17.63 -5.21
N GLY A 15 -6.72 -18.65 -4.63
CA GLY A 15 -7.24 -19.34 -3.43
C GLY A 15 -7.54 -18.38 -2.28
N LEU A 16 -8.41 -18.81 -1.36
CA LEU A 16 -8.90 -18.03 -0.21
C LEU A 16 -7.82 -17.16 0.49
N PRO A 17 -6.59 -17.65 0.76
CA PRO A 17 -5.54 -16.81 1.35
C PRO A 17 -5.13 -15.60 0.49
N GLY A 18 -5.07 -15.76 -0.82
CA GLY A 18 -4.75 -14.68 -1.74
C GLY A 18 -5.87 -13.65 -1.86
N ALA A 19 -7.14 -14.09 -1.75
CA ALA A 19 -8.27 -13.17 -1.69
C ALA A 19 -8.25 -12.35 -0.40
N ILE A 20 -8.02 -13.00 0.75
CA ILE A 20 -7.89 -12.34 2.06
C ILE A 20 -6.75 -11.33 2.03
N ALA A 21 -5.57 -11.71 1.52
CA ALA A 21 -4.42 -10.80 1.43
C ALA A 21 -4.73 -9.56 0.57
N ARG A 22 -5.46 -9.71 -0.54
CA ARG A 22 -5.88 -8.58 -1.38
C ARG A 22 -6.83 -7.64 -0.64
N ILE A 23 -7.80 -8.19 0.09
CA ILE A 23 -8.75 -7.40 0.87
C ILE A 23 -8.02 -6.63 1.98
N LEU A 24 -7.12 -7.30 2.71
CA LEU A 24 -6.36 -6.67 3.79
C LEU A 24 -5.41 -5.58 3.27
N ALA A 25 -4.73 -5.81 2.14
CA ALA A 25 -3.90 -4.79 1.50
C ALA A 25 -4.72 -3.58 1.04
N ALA A 26 -5.86 -3.83 0.39
CA ALA A 26 -6.74 -2.77 -0.07
C ALA A 26 -7.37 -1.99 1.10
N ALA A 27 -7.75 -2.66 2.18
CA ALA A 27 -8.27 -2.01 3.39
C ALA A 27 -7.21 -1.12 4.05
N GLY A 28 -5.96 -1.60 4.17
CA GLY A 28 -4.85 -0.80 4.67
C GLY A 28 -4.61 0.46 3.82
N LEU A 29 -4.57 0.31 2.49
CA LEU A 29 -4.46 1.45 1.57
C LEU A 29 -5.66 2.41 1.64
N GLY A 30 -6.87 1.89 1.85
CA GLY A 30 -8.07 2.71 2.03
C GLY A 30 -8.03 3.55 3.30
N VAL A 31 -7.58 2.96 4.42
CA VAL A 31 -7.36 3.69 5.68
C VAL A 31 -6.27 4.74 5.50
N ASP A 32 -5.16 4.39 4.86
CA ASP A 32 -4.07 5.31 4.58
C ASP A 32 -4.52 6.51 3.74
N ALA A 33 -5.29 6.26 2.68
CA ALA A 33 -5.88 7.30 1.85
C ALA A 33 -6.82 8.22 2.64
N TRP A 34 -7.66 7.64 3.50
CA TRP A 34 -8.56 8.41 4.36
C TRP A 34 -7.81 9.33 5.33
N VAL A 35 -6.75 8.84 5.97
CA VAL A 35 -5.92 9.66 6.88
C VAL A 35 -5.31 10.84 6.13
N HIS A 36 -4.66 10.59 4.98
CA HIS A 36 -4.03 11.65 4.20
C HIS A 36 -5.05 12.68 3.69
N ALA A 37 -6.19 12.22 3.18
CA ALA A 37 -7.26 13.11 2.72
C ALA A 37 -7.81 13.99 3.86
N ARG A 38 -8.00 13.41 5.06
CA ARG A 38 -8.50 14.14 6.23
C ARG A 38 -7.48 15.15 6.79
N LEU A 39 -6.19 14.82 6.75
CA LEU A 39 -5.14 15.70 7.25
C LEU A 39 -4.75 16.80 6.24
N ALA A 40 -5.02 16.61 4.95
CA ALA A 40 -4.54 17.50 3.89
C ALA A 40 -4.82 18.98 4.17
N ASP A 41 -6.06 19.33 4.51
CA ASP A 41 -6.45 20.73 4.74
C ASP A 41 -5.70 21.35 5.93
N GLN A 42 -5.39 20.57 6.96
CA GLN A 42 -4.63 21.03 8.13
C GLN A 42 -3.19 21.41 7.76
N TYR A 43 -2.65 20.77 6.73
CA TYR A 43 -1.27 20.95 6.27
C TYR A 43 -1.14 21.84 5.04
N ASP A 44 -2.21 22.49 4.57
CA ASP A 44 -2.10 23.41 3.43
C ASP A 44 -1.25 24.65 3.75
N ALA A 45 -1.24 25.09 5.02
CA ALA A 45 -0.42 26.21 5.46
C ALA A 45 1.09 25.89 5.47
N VAL A 46 1.46 24.61 5.51
CA VAL A 46 2.85 24.18 5.39
C VAL A 46 3.17 24.07 3.90
N ALA A 47 3.84 25.08 3.34
CA ALA A 47 3.96 25.19 1.89
C ALA A 47 5.31 25.69 1.39
N ALA A 48 5.64 25.22 0.19
CA ALA A 48 6.65 25.79 -0.69
C ALA A 48 5.98 26.05 -2.07
N SER A 49 6.60 25.63 -3.18
CA SER A 49 5.92 25.68 -4.49
C SER A 49 4.73 24.72 -4.55
N ILE A 50 4.76 23.64 -3.75
CA ILE A 50 3.68 22.69 -3.53
C ILE A 50 3.39 22.69 -2.01
N SER A 51 2.12 22.68 -1.60
CA SER A 51 1.78 22.55 -0.17
C SER A 51 1.92 21.11 0.31
N GLN A 52 2.20 20.92 1.60
CA GLN A 52 2.16 19.60 2.24
C GLN A 52 0.75 19.00 2.14
N GLY A 53 -0.30 19.81 2.28
CA GLY A 53 -1.67 19.36 2.01
C GLY A 53 -1.88 18.84 0.58
N THR A 54 -1.26 19.48 -0.43
CA THR A 54 -1.29 18.98 -1.82
C THR A 54 -0.59 17.63 -1.95
N LEU A 55 0.57 17.47 -1.29
CA LEU A 55 1.29 16.19 -1.26
C LEU A 55 0.43 15.08 -0.63
N PHE A 56 -0.24 15.36 0.49
CA PHE A 56 -1.15 14.41 1.12
C PHE A 56 -2.29 13.99 0.20
N ARG A 57 -2.88 14.91 -0.57
CA ARG A 57 -3.92 14.57 -1.56
C ARG A 57 -3.39 13.68 -2.68
N ILE A 58 -2.16 13.93 -3.14
CA ILE A 58 -1.49 13.09 -4.15
C ILE A 58 -1.24 11.68 -3.59
N GLU A 59 -0.74 11.58 -2.35
CA GLU A 59 -0.53 10.29 -1.67
C GLU A 59 -1.85 9.54 -1.48
N ALA A 60 -2.91 10.23 -1.06
CA ALA A 60 -4.25 9.65 -0.96
C ALA A 60 -4.77 9.12 -2.32
N ALA A 61 -4.55 9.87 -3.41
CA ALA A 61 -4.93 9.44 -4.74
C ALA A 61 -4.14 8.18 -5.18
N PHE A 62 -2.84 8.12 -4.91
CA PHE A 62 -2.04 6.92 -5.19
C PHE A 62 -2.46 5.72 -4.34
N ALA A 63 -2.77 5.92 -3.06
CA ALA A 63 -3.27 4.87 -2.19
C ALA A 63 -4.63 4.32 -2.66
N CYS A 64 -5.56 5.19 -3.05
CA CYS A 64 -6.82 4.79 -3.68
C CYS A 64 -6.60 3.99 -4.98
N LEU A 65 -5.76 4.50 -5.88
CA LEU A 65 -5.42 3.81 -7.12
C LEU A 65 -4.80 2.43 -6.82
N ALA A 66 -3.86 2.35 -5.88
CA ALA A 66 -3.24 1.09 -5.49
C ALA A 66 -4.25 0.08 -4.93
N ALA A 67 -5.19 0.53 -4.10
CA ALA A 67 -6.24 -0.32 -3.55
C ALA A 67 -7.09 -0.92 -4.68
N LEU A 68 -7.50 -0.10 -5.65
CA LEU A 68 -8.25 -0.55 -6.83
C LEU A 68 -7.45 -1.52 -7.70
N LEU A 69 -6.17 -1.23 -7.97
CA LEU A 69 -5.32 -2.08 -8.79
C LEU A 69 -5.11 -3.47 -8.14
N VAL A 70 -4.90 -3.53 -6.82
CA VAL A 70 -4.75 -4.80 -6.09
C VAL A 70 -6.05 -5.62 -6.13
N LEU A 71 -7.21 -4.99 -6.06
CA LEU A 71 -8.49 -5.71 -6.12
C LEU A 71 -8.84 -6.18 -7.54
N ILE A 72 -8.64 -5.31 -8.53
CA ILE A 72 -9.19 -5.51 -9.89
C ILE A 72 -8.16 -6.16 -10.82
N TRP A 73 -6.94 -5.63 -10.88
CA TRP A 73 -5.97 -6.06 -11.90
C TRP A 73 -5.27 -7.37 -11.54
N ARG A 74 -5.00 -7.61 -10.25
CA ARG A 74 -4.49 -8.88 -9.71
C ARG A 74 -3.22 -9.41 -10.37
N ARG A 75 -2.32 -8.52 -10.79
CA ARG A 75 -1.01 -8.85 -11.39
C ARG A 75 0.15 -8.32 -10.56
N LEU A 76 1.34 -8.88 -10.78
CA LEU A 76 2.57 -8.48 -10.07
C LEU A 76 2.83 -6.97 -10.09
N PRO A 77 2.63 -6.22 -11.20
CA PRO A 77 2.81 -4.76 -11.17
C PRO A 77 1.85 -4.04 -10.23
N ALA A 78 0.60 -4.49 -10.11
CA ALA A 78 -0.36 -3.91 -9.17
C ALA A 78 0.05 -4.16 -7.72
N ASP A 79 0.48 -5.39 -7.41
CA ASP A 79 0.94 -5.76 -6.07
C ASP A 79 2.24 -5.00 -5.70
N ALA A 80 3.15 -4.83 -6.66
CA ALA A 80 4.38 -4.05 -6.49
C ALA A 80 4.10 -2.55 -6.31
N PHE A 81 3.14 -1.99 -7.05
CA PHE A 81 2.73 -0.60 -6.91
C PHE A 81 2.14 -0.33 -5.51
N ALA A 82 1.23 -1.19 -5.05
CA ALA A 82 0.70 -1.11 -3.68
C ALA A 82 1.79 -1.22 -2.61
N TRP A 83 2.75 -2.10 -2.81
CA TRP A 83 3.90 -2.23 -1.92
C TRP A 83 4.73 -0.93 -1.90
N LEU A 84 5.02 -0.34 -3.06
CA LEU A 84 5.80 0.90 -3.17
C LEU A 84 5.10 2.09 -2.52
N VAL A 85 3.79 2.22 -2.69
CA VAL A 85 3.01 3.28 -2.03
C VAL A 85 3.12 3.15 -0.50
N ALA A 86 2.84 1.97 0.06
CA ALA A 86 2.86 1.76 1.50
C ALA A 86 4.28 1.77 2.11
N ALA A 87 5.28 1.20 1.41
CA ALA A 87 6.66 1.21 1.88
C ALA A 87 7.29 2.60 1.77
N GLY A 88 7.00 3.32 0.68
CA GLY A 88 7.46 4.69 0.46
C GLY A 88 6.84 5.67 1.47
N GLY A 89 5.53 5.62 1.66
CA GLY A 89 4.83 6.45 2.65
C GLY A 89 5.32 6.19 4.08
N LEU A 90 5.52 4.92 4.45
CA LEU A 90 6.05 4.57 5.77
C LEU A 90 7.49 5.05 5.96
N ALA A 91 8.33 4.89 4.93
CA ALA A 91 9.70 5.38 4.96
C ALA A 91 9.75 6.90 5.11
N LEU A 92 8.96 7.64 4.33
CA LEU A 92 8.89 9.11 4.42
C LEU A 92 8.33 9.57 5.77
N LEU A 93 7.28 8.92 6.30
CA LEU A 93 6.75 9.19 7.63
C LEU A 93 7.86 9.07 8.69
N LEU A 94 8.65 7.99 8.66
CA LEU A 94 9.71 7.77 9.63
C LEU A 94 10.87 8.76 9.44
N VAL A 95 11.29 9.01 8.19
CA VAL A 95 12.34 10.00 7.89
C VAL A 95 11.94 11.37 8.40
N TYR A 96 10.78 11.88 8.00
CA TYR A 96 10.30 13.19 8.41
C TYR A 96 9.93 13.27 9.90
N ARG A 97 9.77 12.13 10.58
CA ARG A 97 9.59 12.11 12.04
C ARG A 97 10.90 12.27 12.80
N TYR A 98 12.00 11.71 12.29
CA TYR A 98 13.26 11.57 13.03
C TYR A 98 14.40 12.43 12.48
N VAL A 99 14.30 12.90 11.25
CA VAL A 99 15.34 13.67 10.56
C VAL A 99 14.73 14.93 9.99
N ASP A 100 15.24 16.08 10.41
CA ASP A 100 14.96 17.35 9.76
C ASP A 100 15.83 17.48 8.50
N VAL A 101 15.26 17.10 7.36
CA VAL A 101 15.93 17.21 6.06
C VAL A 101 15.83 18.62 5.46
N GLY A 102 15.06 19.51 6.08
CA GLY A 102 14.75 20.83 5.56
C GLY A 102 13.84 20.82 4.32
N LYS A 103 13.78 21.96 3.63
CA LYS A 103 13.05 22.13 2.37
C LYS A 103 13.79 21.43 1.22
N LEU A 104 13.08 20.66 0.41
CA LEU A 104 13.65 19.94 -0.74
C LEU A 104 13.00 20.43 -2.05
N GLY A 105 13.66 21.38 -2.73
CA GLY A 105 13.17 21.93 -4.00
C GLY A 105 11.76 22.51 -3.87
N PRO A 106 10.75 22.00 -4.62
CA PRO A 106 9.37 22.49 -4.54
C PRO A 106 8.60 21.99 -3.31
N VAL A 107 9.15 21.01 -2.57
CA VAL A 107 8.55 20.39 -1.38
C VAL A 107 8.95 21.18 -0.12
N PRO A 108 8.02 21.53 0.77
CA PRO A 108 8.32 22.26 2.01
C PRO A 108 9.16 21.42 2.97
N ASN A 109 9.59 22.02 4.09
CA ASN A 109 10.12 21.22 5.18
C ASN A 109 8.98 20.39 5.79
N MET A 110 9.07 19.06 5.64
CA MET A 110 8.07 18.09 6.10
C MET A 110 8.36 17.55 7.51
N TYR A 111 9.44 18.03 8.17
CA TYR A 111 9.83 17.55 9.48
C TYR A 111 8.72 17.75 10.52
N GLU A 112 8.26 16.67 11.12
CA GLU A 112 7.18 16.66 12.11
C GLU A 112 7.54 15.71 13.28
N PRO A 113 8.15 16.24 14.35
CA PRO A 113 8.61 15.45 15.49
C PRO A 113 7.47 15.03 16.44
N VAL A 114 6.24 15.51 16.27
CA VAL A 114 5.14 15.08 17.13
C VAL A 114 4.60 13.72 16.67
N TRP A 115 4.37 12.81 17.62
CA TRP A 115 3.67 11.54 17.35
C TRP A 115 2.23 11.65 17.83
N PHE A 116 1.28 11.47 16.92
CA PHE A 116 -0.16 11.52 17.20
C PHE A 116 -0.85 10.27 16.66
N ASN A 117 -2.11 10.07 17.05
CA ASN A 117 -2.85 8.84 16.80
C ASN A 117 -2.89 8.45 15.31
N ASP A 118 -3.03 9.43 14.41
CA ASP A 118 -3.09 9.16 12.98
C ASP A 118 -1.79 8.55 12.44
N LYS A 119 -0.61 8.97 12.95
CA LYS A 119 0.65 8.31 12.58
C LYS A 119 0.66 6.85 12.99
N THR A 120 0.08 6.51 14.14
CA THR A 120 -0.05 5.11 14.57
C THR A 120 -0.97 4.32 13.65
N ILE A 121 -2.12 4.88 13.30
CA ILE A 121 -3.07 4.28 12.36
C ILE A 121 -2.41 4.05 11.00
N THR A 122 -1.74 5.07 10.47
CA THR A 122 -1.01 5.03 9.19
C THR A 122 0.12 4.00 9.21
N VAL A 123 0.89 3.88 10.29
CA VAL A 123 1.95 2.87 10.41
C VAL A 123 1.38 1.45 10.39
N VAL A 124 0.29 1.21 11.13
CA VAL A 124 -0.36 -0.12 11.16
C VAL A 124 -0.94 -0.44 9.78
N ALA A 125 -1.65 0.51 9.17
CA ALA A 125 -2.28 0.34 7.86
C ALA A 125 -1.24 0.03 6.78
N GLN A 126 -0.16 0.82 6.71
CA GLN A 126 0.93 0.60 5.76
C GLN A 126 1.68 -0.70 6.05
N GLY A 127 1.94 -1.01 7.33
CA GLY A 127 2.58 -2.28 7.73
C GLY A 127 1.79 -3.51 7.26
N VAL A 128 0.47 -3.52 7.46
CA VAL A 128 -0.42 -4.58 6.95
C VAL A 128 -0.33 -4.68 5.44
N THR A 129 -0.43 -3.55 4.72
CA THR A 129 -0.32 -3.51 3.26
C THR A 129 1.02 -4.08 2.77
N ILE A 130 2.13 -3.68 3.38
CA ILE A 130 3.48 -4.15 3.03
C ILE A 130 3.55 -5.68 3.16
N ILE A 131 3.09 -6.24 4.28
CA ILE A 131 3.14 -7.69 4.53
C ILE A 131 2.28 -8.43 3.50
N MET A 132 1.05 -7.96 3.27
CA MET A 132 0.11 -8.61 2.36
C MET A 132 0.53 -8.50 0.90
N ALA A 133 1.00 -7.33 0.44
CA ALA A 133 1.52 -7.14 -0.91
C ALA A 133 2.78 -7.99 -1.15
N THR A 134 3.67 -8.08 -0.14
CA THR A 134 4.83 -8.98 -0.18
C THR A 134 4.40 -10.44 -0.36
N TYR A 135 3.40 -10.89 0.40
CA TYR A 135 2.83 -12.23 0.28
C TYR A 135 2.26 -12.50 -1.13
N LEU A 136 1.50 -11.54 -1.69
CA LEU A 136 0.93 -11.65 -3.03
C LEU A 136 2.02 -11.74 -4.12
N MET A 137 3.07 -10.93 -4.01
CA MET A 137 4.22 -10.99 -4.93
C MET A 137 4.96 -12.34 -4.84
N ALA A 138 5.22 -12.82 -3.61
CA ALA A 138 5.94 -14.07 -3.38
C ALA A 138 5.19 -15.30 -3.88
N THR A 139 3.86 -15.31 -3.75
CA THR A 139 3.01 -16.42 -4.19
C THR A 139 2.70 -16.38 -5.69
N SER A 140 2.60 -15.19 -6.29
CA SER A 140 2.39 -15.04 -7.74
C SER A 140 3.57 -15.55 -8.56
N ARG A 141 4.81 -15.31 -8.10
CA ARG A 141 6.04 -15.81 -8.75
C ARG A 141 6.11 -17.35 -8.79
N ARG A 142 5.54 -18.04 -7.79
CA ARG A 142 5.55 -19.51 -7.71
C ARG A 142 4.62 -20.16 -8.74
N ARG A 143 3.54 -19.48 -9.16
CA ARG A 143 2.59 -19.98 -10.17
C ARG A 143 3.12 -19.88 -11.60
N GLY A 144 4.09 -19.00 -11.86
CA GLY A 144 4.62 -18.72 -13.19
C GLY A 144 5.79 -19.60 -13.65
N ARG A 145 6.20 -20.63 -12.89
CA ARG A 145 7.23 -21.58 -13.34
C ARG A 145 6.57 -22.74 -14.08
N PRO A 146 6.71 -22.86 -15.42
CA PRO A 146 6.32 -24.06 -16.12
C PRO A 146 7.23 -25.19 -15.65
N GLN A 147 6.64 -26.32 -15.21
CA GLN A 147 7.41 -27.55 -15.07
C GLN A 147 7.71 -28.05 -16.49
N LEU A 148 8.91 -27.76 -16.99
CA LEU A 148 9.44 -28.46 -18.16
C LEU A 148 9.60 -29.93 -17.75
N ARG A 149 8.73 -30.78 -18.30
CA ARG A 149 8.85 -32.24 -18.34
C ARG A 149 8.96 -32.65 -19.80
#